data_AF-X8CF65-F1
#
_entry.id   AF-X8CF65-F1
#
_cell.length_a   1.000
_cell.length_b   1.000
_cell.length_c   1.000
_cell.angle_alpha   90.00
_cell.angle_beta   90.00
_cell.angle_gamma   90.00
#
_symmetry.space_group_name_H-M   'P 1'
#
loop_
_entity.id
_entity.type
_entity.pdbx_description
1 polymer ?
#
loop_
_entity_poly.entity_id
_entity_poly.type
_entity_poly.pdbx_seq_one_letter_code
_entity_poly.pdbx_strand_id
1 'polypeptide(L)' 'MTAAAARAVRFDRYGGREVLYVADIDMPTPGPGEVVVEVRAAGINPGEAGIRVGAMHERFPATFPSGRAATSPVS' A
#
# COMPACT_ATOMS: atom_id res chain seq x y z
N MET A 1 -5.50 13.84 20.80
CA MET A 1 -6.47 13.14 19.93
C MET A 1 -5.71 12.01 19.27
N THR A 2 -6.08 10.76 19.53
CA THR A 2 -5.51 9.61 18.80
C THR A 2 -5.88 9.75 17.33
N ALA A 3 -4.89 9.75 16.43
CA ALA A 3 -5.15 9.70 15.01
C ALA A 3 -6.07 8.51 14.70
N ALA A 4 -7.07 8.70 13.85
CA ALA A 4 -7.85 7.56 13.36
C ALA A 4 -6.90 6.60 12.63
N ALA A 5 -6.98 5.31 12.93
CA ALA A 5 -6.13 4.30 12.32
C ALA A 5 -6.85 3.67 11.11
N ALA A 6 -6.12 3.51 10.01
CA ALA A 6 -6.54 2.74 8.85
C ALA A 6 -5.69 1.48 8.73
N ARG A 7 -6.19 0.43 8.07
CA ARG A 7 -5.42 -0.80 7.83
C ARG A 7 -4.77 -0.77 6.47
N ALA A 8 -3.58 -1.34 6.35
CA ALA A 8 -2.86 -1.48 5.09
C ALA A 8 -2.21 -2.85 4.98
N VAL A 9 -2.14 -3.39 3.76
CA VAL A 9 -1.30 -4.54 3.45
C VAL A 9 0.08 -4.03 3.05
N ARG A 10 1.12 -4.44 3.77
CA ARG A 10 2.50 -3.93 3.67
C ARG A 10 3.54 -5.06 3.51
N PHE A 11 4.75 -4.69 3.09
CA PHE A 11 5.95 -5.54 3.08
C PHE A 11 7.22 -4.70 3.20
N ASP A 12 8.26 -5.23 3.85
CA ASP A 12 9.51 -4.50 4.20
C ASP A 12 10.74 -4.97 3.43
N ARG A 13 10.58 -6.03 2.65
CA ARG A 13 11.64 -6.62 1.82
C ARG A 13 10.99 -7.30 0.63
N TYR A 14 11.77 -7.49 -0.43
CA TYR A 14 11.33 -8.31 -1.54
C TYR A 14 11.08 -9.76 -1.12
N GLY A 15 10.09 -10.39 -1.72
CA GLY A 15 9.75 -11.79 -1.48
C GLY A 15 8.39 -12.18 -2.03
N GLY A 16 8.00 -13.44 -1.83
CA GLY A 16 6.70 -13.99 -2.19
C GLY A 16 5.57 -13.49 -1.29
N ARG A 17 4.45 -14.22 -1.22
CA ARG A 17 3.28 -13.78 -0.44
C ARG A 17 3.57 -13.72 1.06
N GLU A 18 4.57 -14.45 1.53
CA GLU A 18 5.02 -14.56 2.91
C GLU A 18 5.62 -13.27 3.49
N VAL A 19 5.99 -12.29 2.67
CA VAL A 19 6.45 -10.98 3.15
C VAL A 19 5.31 -9.99 3.41
N LEU A 20 4.08 -10.34 3.02
CA LEU A 20 2.91 -9.50 3.22
C LEU A 20 2.40 -9.59 4.65
N TYR A 21 2.15 -8.44 5.25
CA TYR A 21 1.51 -8.33 6.57
C TYR A 21 0.47 -7.21 6.57
N VAL A 22 -0.46 -7.25 7.52
CA VAL A 22 -1.41 -6.15 7.74
C VAL A 22 -0.88 -5.26 8.85
N ALA A 23 -0.89 -3.95 8.63
CA ALA A 23 -0.49 -2.95 9.60
C ALA A 23 -1.58 -1.90 9.79
N ASP A 24 -1.69 -1.38 11.00
CA ASP A 24 -2.39 -0.13 11.25
C ASP A 24 -1.48 1.04 10.86
N ILE A 25 -2.03 2.01 10.14
CA ILE A 25 -1.37 3.23 9.69
C ILE A 25 -2.21 4.43 10.10
N ASP A 26 -1.61 5.60 10.14
CA ASP A 26 -2.36 6.84 10.30
C ASP A 26 -3.32 7.05 9.12
N MET A 27 -4.53 7.52 9.41
CA MET A 27 -5.49 7.90 8.38
C MET A 27 -4.86 8.96 7.45
N PRO A 28 -4.80 8.72 6.13
CA PRO A 28 -4.28 9.70 5.19
C PRO A 28 -5.09 11.00 5.27
N THR A 29 -4.40 12.14 5.14
CA THR A 29 -5.04 13.44 4.96
C THR A 29 -5.01 13.79 3.48
N PRO A 30 -6.15 14.07 2.82
CA PRO A 30 -6.15 14.44 1.42
C PRO A 30 -5.59 15.86 1.22
N GLY A 31 -4.80 16.05 0.16
CA GLY A 31 -4.40 17.37 -0.31
C GLY A 31 -5.51 18.09 -1.11
N PRO A 32 -5.27 19.32 -1.60
CA PRO A 32 -6.22 20.03 -2.44
C PRO A 32 -6.56 19.24 -3.71
N GLY A 33 -7.85 18.98 -3.92
CA GLY A 33 -8.35 18.21 -5.07
C GLY A 33 -8.35 16.70 -4.87
N GLU A 34 -7.85 16.19 -3.75
CA GLU A 34 -7.87 14.75 -3.44
C GLU A 34 -9.03 14.39 -2.51
N VAL A 35 -9.44 13.12 -2.55
CA VAL A 35 -10.37 12.54 -1.58
C VAL A 35 -9.82 11.25 -1.00
N VAL A 36 -10.17 10.96 0.26
CA VAL A 36 -9.87 9.66 0.89
C VAL A 36 -11.09 8.76 0.73
N VAL A 37 -10.88 7.59 0.12
CA VAL A 37 -11.93 6.59 -0.08
C VAL A 37 -11.73 5.38 0.81
N GLU A 38 -12.81 4.82 1.35
CA GLU A 38 -12.79 3.51 2.02
C GLU A 38 -12.82 2.39 0.98
N VAL A 39 -11.74 1.63 0.90
CA VAL A 39 -11.60 0.49 -0.01
C VAL A 39 -12.34 -0.71 0.58
N ARG A 40 -13.50 -1.05 0.00
CA ARG A 40 -14.25 -2.27 0.34
C ARG A 40 -13.67 -3.52 -0.32
N ALA A 41 -13.08 -3.37 -1.51
CA ALA A 41 -12.39 -4.41 -2.25
C ALA A 41 -11.35 -3.79 -3.19
N ALA A 42 -10.23 -4.48 -3.38
CA ALA A 42 -9.22 -4.12 -4.38
C ALA A 42 -8.78 -5.39 -5.12
N GLY A 43 -8.68 -5.31 -6.44
CA GLY A 43 -8.07 -6.35 -7.25
C GLY A 43 -6.55 -6.38 -7.05
N ILE A 44 -5.97 -7.57 -7.14
CA ILE A 44 -4.51 -7.74 -7.22
C ILE A 44 -4.12 -7.81 -8.69
N ASN A 45 -3.26 -6.89 -9.12
CA ASN A 45 -2.74 -6.90 -10.48
C ASN A 45 -1.48 -7.78 -10.57
N PRO A 46 -1.27 -8.58 -11.63
CA PRO A 46 -0.07 -9.43 -11.76
C PRO A 46 1.26 -8.65 -11.65
N GLY A 47 1.29 -7.40 -12.13
CA GLY A 47 2.46 -6.53 -12.01
C GLY A 47 2.87 -6.24 -10.56
N GLU A 48 1.92 -6.22 -9.63
CA GLU A 48 2.20 -5.97 -8.20
C GLU A 48 2.97 -7.12 -7.56
N ALA A 49 2.70 -8.36 -7.98
CA ALA A 49 3.51 -9.49 -7.58
C ALA A 49 4.94 -9.34 -8.10
N GLY A 50 5.11 -8.89 -9.35
CA GLY A 50 6.42 -8.64 -9.97
C GLY A 50 7.22 -7.56 -9.23
N ILE A 51 6.57 -6.47 -8.82
CA ILE A 51 7.19 -5.42 -7.98
C ILE A 51 7.57 -5.99 -6.62
N ARG A 52 6.67 -6.73 -5.94
CA ARG A 52 6.92 -7.27 -4.60
C ARG A 52 8.03 -8.32 -4.56
N VAL A 53 8.22 -9.12 -5.60
CA VAL A 53 9.34 -10.09 -5.66
C VAL A 53 10.65 -9.45 -6.14
N GLY A 54 10.63 -8.18 -6.53
CA GLY A 54 11.80 -7.44 -7.01
C GLY A 54 12.11 -7.64 -8.50
N ALA A 55 11.31 -8.41 -9.24
CA ALA A 55 11.52 -8.68 -10.67
C ALA A 55 11.43 -7.42 -11.55
N MET A 56 10.89 -6.32 -11.03
CA MET A 56 10.80 -5.04 -11.73
C MET A 56 11.63 -3.92 -11.07
N HIS A 57 12.59 -4.24 -10.19
CA HIS A 57 13.32 -3.24 -9.40
C HIS A 57 13.97 -2.15 -10.25
N GLU A 58 14.59 -2.52 -11.39
CA GLU A 58 15.27 -1.55 -12.27
C GLU A 58 14.31 -0.49 -12.85
N ARG A 59 13.04 -0.85 -13.04
CA ARG A 59 12.00 0.04 -13.58
C ARG A 59 11.16 0.69 -12.49
N PHE A 60 10.91 -0.04 -11.42
CA PHE A 60 10.03 0.33 -10.30
C PHE A 60 10.69 -0.09 -8.98
N PRO A 61 11.70 0.66 -8.51
CA PRO A 61 12.35 0.36 -7.24
C PRO A 61 11.35 0.57 -6.10
N ALA A 62 11.29 -0.38 -5.16
CA ALA A 62 10.40 -0.29 -4.02
C ALA A 62 11.05 0.55 -2.92
N THR A 63 10.27 1.43 -2.30
CA THR A 63 10.62 2.06 -1.01
C THR A 63 9.87 1.34 0.10
N PHE A 64 10.57 0.92 1.14
CA PHE A 64 10.01 0.15 2.25
C PHE A 64 9.68 1.05 3.45
N PRO A 65 8.57 0.80 4.19
CA PRO A 65 7.55 -0.24 3.95
C PRO A 65 6.65 0.10 2.74
N SER A 66 6.47 -0.84 1.83
CA SER A 66 5.65 -0.68 0.62
C SER A 66 4.31 -1.40 0.74
N GLY A 67 3.34 -1.09 -0.11
CA GLY A 67 2.02 -1.75 -0.14
C GLY A 67 0.84 -0.76 -0.21
N ARG A 68 -0.39 -1.28 -0.16
CA ARG A 68 -1.62 -0.49 -0.30
C ARG A 68 -2.40 -0.39 1.01
N ALA A 69 -2.95 0.78 1.26
CA ALA A 69 -3.87 1.04 2.37
C ALA A 69 -5.33 0.76 1.98
N ALA A 70 -6.15 0.40 2.97
CA ALA A 70 -7.60 0.30 2.86
C ALA A 70 -8.26 1.68 2.76
N THR A 71 -7.51 2.75 2.96
CA THR A 71 -7.90 4.13 2.65
C THR A 71 -6.76 4.80 1.90
N SER A 72 -7.03 5.35 0.72
CA SER A 72 -6.01 6.01 -0.12
C SER A 72 -6.52 7.35 -0.61
N PRO A 73 -5.67 8.40 -0.66
CA PRO A 73 -5.94 9.56 -1.48
C PRO A 73 -6.08 9.12 -2.93
N VAL A 74 -7.09 9.64 -3.62
CA VAL A 74 -7.25 9.57 -5.07
C VAL A 74 -7.42 10.99 -5.59
N SER A 75 -6.75 11.30 -6.71
CA SER A 75 -6.87 12.57 -7.45
C SER A 75 -8.07 12.58 -8.38
#